data_AF-A0A939B8F7-F1
#
_entry.id   AF-A0A939B8F7-F1
#
_cell.length_a   1.000
_cell.length_b   1.000
_cell.length_c   1.000
_cell.angle_alpha   90.00
_cell.angle_beta   90.00
_cell.angle_gamma   90.00
#
_symmetry.space_group_name_H-M   'P 1'
#
loop_
_entity.id
_entity.type
_entity.pdbx_description
1 polymer ?
#
loop_
_entity_poly.entity_id
_entity_poly.type
_entity_poly.pdbx_seq_one_letter_code
_entity_poly.pdbx_strand_id
1 'polypeptide(L)'
;MRTKTVIFILLSAFIFVMAEPTMPFFLGNGRDGAGRDSVAVADSAAGHGADSLPIADSLAVDTAAGSSGPDTTKMDSLTLAIYKHNKQIDDSIRLDSINRKRSNGLDAPVDFSSEDSLVYDAASRRAKLYGEANVKYQNMDLKSDRIQMSLDSSIVH
;
A
#
# COMPACT_ATOMS: atom_id res chain seq x y z
N MET A 1 -18.89 -21.16 -49.84
CA MET A 1 -18.29 -21.68 -48.59
C MET A 1 -18.60 -20.84 -47.33
N ARG A 2 -19.53 -19.88 -47.38
CA ARG A 2 -19.75 -18.90 -46.28
C ARG A 2 -20.94 -19.19 -45.35
N THR A 3 -21.84 -20.08 -45.72
CA THR A 3 -23.03 -20.40 -44.89
C THR A 3 -22.72 -21.43 -43.80
N LYS A 4 -21.79 -22.37 -44.06
CA LYS A 4 -21.34 -23.37 -43.09
C LYS A 4 -20.54 -22.74 -41.94
N THR A 5 -19.73 -21.72 -42.22
CA THR A 5 -18.94 -21.00 -41.20
C THR A 5 -19.81 -20.18 -40.25
N VAL A 6 -20.91 -19.61 -40.73
CA VAL A 6 -21.85 -18.82 -39.89
C VAL A 6 -22.61 -19.73 -38.91
N ILE A 7 -22.99 -20.95 -39.33
CA ILE A 7 -23.61 -21.95 -38.45
C ILE A 7 -22.67 -22.43 -37.34
N PHE A 8 -21.38 -22.63 -37.64
CA PHE A 8 -20.39 -23.00 -36.61
C PHE A 8 -20.19 -21.89 -35.57
N ILE A 9 -20.15 -20.62 -36.00
CA ILE A 9 -20.02 -19.48 -35.08
C ILE A 9 -21.26 -19.37 -34.18
N LEU A 10 -22.46 -19.51 -34.76
CA LEU A 10 -23.72 -19.44 -34.01
C LEU A 10 -23.86 -20.59 -33.01
N LEU A 11 -23.42 -21.80 -33.36
CA LEU A 11 -23.40 -22.95 -32.44
C LEU A 11 -22.41 -22.73 -31.26
N SER A 12 -21.22 -22.18 -31.53
CA SER A 12 -20.22 -21.91 -30.48
C SER A 12 -20.66 -20.83 -29.48
N ALA A 13 -21.37 -19.81 -29.95
CA ALA A 13 -21.92 -18.76 -29.11
C ALA A 13 -23.04 -19.28 -28.20
N PHE A 14 -23.83 -20.25 -28.67
CA PHE A 14 -24.92 -20.83 -27.87
C PHE A 14 -24.41 -21.69 -26.70
N ILE A 15 -23.27 -22.37 -26.85
CA ILE A 15 -22.65 -23.16 -25.78
C ILE A 15 -22.11 -22.25 -24.65
N PHE A 16 -21.56 -21.07 -25.00
CA PHE A 16 -21.08 -20.10 -24.01
C PHE A 16 -22.20 -19.38 -23.26
N VAL A 17 -23.38 -19.23 -23.86
CA VAL A 17 -24.53 -18.55 -23.24
C VAL A 17 -25.36 -19.48 -22.33
N MET A 18 -25.23 -20.81 -22.45
CA MET A 18 -25.91 -21.79 -21.59
C MET A 18 -25.01 -22.46 -20.55
N ALA A 19 -23.76 -22.01 -20.40
CA ALA A 19 -22.87 -22.46 -19.33
C ALA A 19 -23.03 -21.53 -18.12
N GLU A 20 -23.95 -21.87 -17.21
CA GLU A 20 -23.97 -21.29 -15.86
C GLU A 20 -22.61 -21.49 -15.17
N PRO A 21 -22.08 -20.50 -14.42
CA PRO A 21 -20.82 -20.63 -13.69
C PRO A 21 -21.09 -21.22 -12.30
N THR A 22 -21.29 -22.53 -12.21
CA THR A 22 -21.53 -23.20 -10.92
C THR A 22 -20.66 -24.43 -10.75
N MET A 23 -19.39 -24.24 -10.40
CA MET A 23 -18.69 -25.14 -9.47
C MET A 23 -17.57 -24.41 -8.69
N PRO A 24 -17.62 -24.39 -7.35
CA PRO A 24 -16.48 -24.05 -6.51
C PRO A 24 -15.58 -25.29 -6.37
N PHE A 25 -14.33 -25.19 -6.82
CA PHE A 25 -13.32 -26.20 -6.51
C PHE A 25 -12.82 -26.00 -5.07
N PHE A 26 -13.46 -26.73 -4.15
CA PHE A 26 -12.88 -27.05 -2.84
C PHE A 26 -11.94 -28.25 -3.02
N LEU A 27 -10.63 -28.05 -2.83
CA LEU A 27 -9.79 -29.05 -2.21
C LEU A 27 -9.27 -28.45 -0.90
N GLY A 28 -9.79 -28.97 0.20
CA GLY A 28 -9.23 -28.74 1.53
C GLY A 28 -7.96 -29.56 1.73
N ASN A 29 -7.06 -29.02 2.53
CA ASN A 29 -6.22 -29.84 3.39
C ASN A 29 -5.97 -29.07 4.69
N GLY A 30 -6.53 -29.58 5.78
CA GLY A 30 -6.32 -29.04 7.12
C GLY A 30 -4.97 -29.46 7.70
N ARG A 31 -4.47 -28.65 8.64
CA ARG A 31 -3.97 -29.07 9.97
C ARG A 31 -3.35 -27.87 10.72
N ASP A 32 -4.09 -27.44 11.73
CA ASP A 32 -3.70 -27.29 13.14
C ASP A 32 -2.33 -26.71 13.52
N GLY A 33 -2.39 -25.72 14.42
CA GLY A 33 -1.27 -25.16 15.18
C GLY A 33 -1.54 -23.69 15.52
N ALA A 34 -2.53 -23.35 16.35
CA ALA A 34 -2.42 -23.30 17.82
C ALA A 34 -1.17 -22.50 18.29
N GLY A 35 -1.40 -21.27 18.76
CA GLY A 35 -0.39 -20.40 19.34
C GLY A 35 -0.99 -19.06 19.75
N ARG A 36 -2.00 -19.10 20.64
CA ARG A 36 -2.55 -17.93 21.32
C ARG A 36 -1.77 -17.76 22.62
N ASP A 37 -0.77 -16.91 22.62
CA ASP A 37 -0.05 -16.54 23.85
C ASP A 37 -0.65 -15.25 24.40
N SER A 38 -1.88 -15.36 24.91
CA SER A 38 -2.49 -14.34 25.76
C SER A 38 -2.04 -14.59 27.20
N VAL A 39 -0.97 -13.94 27.63
CA VAL A 39 -0.60 -13.92 29.05
C VAL A 39 -1.48 -12.90 29.75
N ALA A 40 -2.58 -13.39 30.33
CA ALA A 40 -3.32 -12.67 31.35
C ALA A 40 -2.50 -12.67 32.64
N VAL A 41 -2.03 -11.50 33.07
CA VAL A 41 -1.66 -11.26 34.46
C VAL A 41 -2.68 -10.29 35.03
N ALA A 42 -3.73 -10.88 35.60
CA ALA A 42 -4.49 -10.24 36.65
C ALA A 42 -3.74 -10.53 37.95
N ASP A 43 -3.12 -9.52 38.55
CA ASP A 43 -2.88 -9.55 39.98
C ASP A 43 -3.03 -8.15 40.58
N SER A 44 -3.35 -8.18 41.85
CA SER A 44 -4.23 -7.32 42.59
C SER A 44 -3.46 -6.18 43.24
N ALA A 45 -4.02 -4.98 43.21
CA ALA A 45 -3.76 -3.98 44.24
C ALA A 45 -5.04 -3.18 44.49
N ALA A 46 -5.95 -3.84 45.21
CA ALA A 46 -6.95 -3.13 46.00
C ALA A 46 -6.24 -2.42 47.15
N GLY A 47 -6.48 -1.12 47.30
CA GLY A 47 -6.16 -0.39 48.52
C GLY A 47 -5.61 1.01 48.30
N HIS A 48 -6.47 2.01 48.17
CA HIS A 48 -6.56 3.12 49.14
C HIS A 48 -7.86 3.88 48.87
N GLY A 49 -8.74 3.89 49.88
CA GLY A 49 -10.01 4.58 49.86
C GLY A 49 -9.90 6.04 50.26
N ALA A 50 -10.98 6.77 49.96
CA ALA A 50 -11.36 8.10 50.42
C ALA A 50 -10.38 9.22 50.00
N ASP A 51 -10.78 10.40 49.56
CA ASP A 51 -11.98 11.18 49.83
C ASP A 51 -12.01 12.34 48.81
N SER A 52 -13.17 12.97 48.67
CA SER A 52 -13.42 14.30 48.07
C SER A 52 -13.53 14.49 46.54
N LEU A 53 -14.57 15.25 46.21
CA LEU A 53 -15.30 15.48 44.97
C LEU A 53 -14.62 16.47 44.00
N PRO A 54 -15.10 16.58 42.74
CA PRO A 54 -14.31 17.05 41.61
C PRO A 54 -14.31 18.59 41.50
N ILE A 55 -13.12 19.18 41.48
CA ILE A 55 -12.96 20.55 41.00
C ILE A 55 -12.77 20.46 39.49
N ALA A 56 -13.85 20.77 38.78
CA ALA A 56 -13.81 21.14 37.38
C ALA A 56 -12.93 22.38 37.20
N ASP A 57 -11.69 22.18 36.78
CA ASP A 57 -10.98 23.15 35.97
C ASP A 57 -10.51 22.42 34.71
N SER A 58 -11.48 22.22 33.81
CA SER A 58 -11.29 21.68 32.48
C SER A 58 -10.68 22.75 31.58
N LEU A 59 -9.36 22.91 31.67
CA LEU A 59 -8.56 23.58 30.65
C LEU A 59 -7.42 22.64 30.25
N ALA A 60 -7.38 22.33 28.96
CA ALA A 60 -6.48 21.38 28.30
C ALA A 60 -6.86 19.89 28.47
N VAL A 61 -8.01 19.53 27.88
CA VAL A 61 -8.07 18.28 27.08
C VAL A 61 -7.12 18.49 25.90
N ASP A 62 -5.82 18.40 26.17
CA ASP A 62 -4.83 18.36 25.12
C ASP A 62 -4.84 16.93 24.58
N THR A 63 -5.29 16.85 23.34
CA THR A 63 -5.32 15.70 22.44
C THR A 63 -4.16 14.72 22.67
N ALA A 64 -4.36 13.72 23.53
CA ALA A 64 -3.46 12.58 23.68
C ALA A 64 -4.21 11.24 23.87
N ALA A 65 -5.50 11.20 23.54
CA ALA A 65 -6.32 9.98 23.60
C ALA A 65 -6.05 9.04 22.39
N GLY A 66 -4.78 8.80 22.05
CA GLY A 66 -4.44 7.90 20.95
C GLY A 66 -2.97 7.73 20.59
N SER A 67 -2.00 8.35 21.29
CA SER A 67 -0.60 7.95 21.13
C SER A 67 -0.29 6.87 22.15
N SER A 68 -0.15 5.63 21.69
CA SER A 68 0.42 4.49 22.42
C SER A 68 1.92 4.70 22.70
N GLY A 69 2.29 5.88 23.20
CA GLY A 69 3.65 6.26 23.53
C GLY A 69 3.88 6.22 25.04
N PRO A 70 5.14 6.09 25.49
CA PRO A 70 5.48 6.12 26.90
C PRO A 70 5.10 7.47 27.53
N ASP A 71 4.68 7.42 28.80
CA ASP A 71 4.38 8.61 29.61
C ASP A 71 5.66 9.43 29.84
N THR A 72 5.78 10.56 29.15
CA THR A 72 6.97 11.42 29.22
C THR A 72 7.04 12.27 30.48
N THR A 73 5.97 12.33 31.29
CA THR A 73 5.93 13.17 32.51
C THR A 73 6.78 12.60 33.65
N LYS A 74 7.12 11.31 33.57
CA LYS A 74 7.93 10.58 34.56
C LYS A 74 9.39 10.42 34.12
N MET A 75 9.77 10.94 32.96
CA MET A 75 11.12 10.79 32.42
C MET A 75 12.08 11.84 32.97
N ASP A 76 13.27 11.39 33.36
CA ASP A 76 14.40 12.29 33.67
C ASP A 76 14.81 13.10 32.43
N SER A 77 15.46 14.25 32.63
CA SER A 77 15.81 15.20 31.55
C SER A 77 16.67 14.58 30.43
N LEU A 78 17.64 13.72 30.79
CA LEU A 78 18.48 13.01 29.83
C LEU A 78 17.67 11.98 29.04
N THR A 79 16.84 11.21 29.72
CA THR A 79 15.93 10.24 29.11
C THR A 79 14.94 10.91 28.16
N LEU A 80 14.40 12.07 28.55
CA LEU A 80 13.51 12.86 27.71
C LEU A 80 14.21 13.41 26.46
N ALA A 81 15.48 13.85 26.58
CA ALA A 81 16.26 14.33 25.45
C ALA A 81 16.52 13.21 24.42
N ILE A 82 16.92 12.02 24.90
CA ILE A 82 17.12 10.83 24.04
C ILE A 82 15.81 10.42 23.38
N TYR A 83 14.72 10.36 24.14
CA TYR A 83 13.41 10.01 23.60
C TYR A 83 12.96 10.95 22.48
N LYS A 84 13.09 12.27 22.69
CA LYS A 84 12.75 13.27 21.67
C LYS A 84 13.59 13.11 20.41
N HIS A 85 14.89 12.85 20.56
CA HIS A 85 15.80 12.64 19.42
C HIS A 85 15.40 11.40 18.60
N ASN A 86 15.17 10.26 19.25
CA ASN A 86 14.77 9.04 18.57
C ASN A 86 13.40 9.18 17.90
N LYS A 87 12.44 9.83 18.59
CA LYS A 87 11.12 10.10 18.02
C LYS A 87 11.20 10.94 16.74
N GLN A 88 12.07 11.96 16.70
CA GLN A 88 12.27 12.76 15.49
C GLN A 88 12.80 11.92 14.32
N ILE A 89 13.73 11.01 14.58
CA ILE A 89 14.26 10.09 13.58
C ILE A 89 13.15 9.15 13.10
N ASP A 90 12.43 8.50 14.02
CA ASP A 90 11.36 7.56 13.69
C ASP A 90 10.24 8.23 12.88
N ASP A 91 9.83 9.45 13.27
CA ASP A 91 8.83 10.22 12.56
C ASP A 91 9.30 10.55 11.14
N SER A 92 10.57 10.93 10.95
CA SER A 92 11.14 11.21 9.63
C SER A 92 11.17 9.97 8.72
N ILE A 93 11.60 8.83 9.25
CA ILE A 93 11.64 7.55 8.51
C ILE A 93 10.23 7.07 8.18
N ARG A 94 9.27 7.24 9.11
CA ARG A 94 7.88 6.85 8.90
C ARG A 94 7.21 7.70 7.81
N LEU A 95 7.42 9.02 7.82
CA LEU A 95 6.91 9.91 6.78
C LEU A 95 7.46 9.54 5.40
N ASP A 96 8.77 9.31 5.32
CA ASP A 96 9.44 8.87 4.10
C ASP A 96 8.88 7.51 3.62
N SER A 97 8.72 6.53 4.51
CA SER A 97 8.14 5.24 4.15
C SER A 97 6.68 5.31 3.69
N ILE A 98 5.84 6.17 4.31
CA ILE A 98 4.43 6.31 3.91
C ILE A 98 4.33 6.90 2.51
N ASN A 99 5.21 7.83 2.15
CA ASN A 99 5.24 8.40 0.81
C ASN A 99 5.73 7.40 -0.24
N ARG A 100 6.74 6.58 0.08
CA ARG A 100 7.18 5.49 -0.82
C ARG A 100 6.12 4.40 -1.05
N LYS A 101 5.32 4.05 -0.04
CA LYS A 101 4.30 3.00 -0.16
C LYS A 101 3.10 3.39 -1.02
N ARG A 102 2.85 4.68 -1.22
CA ARG A 102 1.69 5.18 -1.98
C ARG A 102 1.93 5.33 -3.49
N SER A 103 3.17 5.20 -3.98
CA SER A 103 3.52 5.49 -5.38
C SER A 103 3.66 4.24 -6.27
N ASN A 104 3.02 3.12 -5.92
CA ASN A 104 3.09 1.86 -6.68
C ASN A 104 2.22 1.88 -7.96
N GLY A 105 2.25 2.97 -8.71
CA GLY A 105 1.56 3.09 -9.98
C GLY A 105 1.69 4.47 -10.60
N LEU A 106 1.36 4.54 -11.88
CA LEU A 106 1.20 5.80 -12.60
C LEU A 106 -0.19 6.38 -12.27
N ASP A 107 -0.21 7.52 -11.58
CA ASP A 107 -1.45 8.22 -11.17
C ASP A 107 -2.03 9.15 -12.27
N ALA A 108 -1.33 9.26 -13.40
CA ALA A 108 -1.70 10.14 -14.51
C ALA A 108 -1.39 9.42 -15.83
N PRO A 109 -2.02 9.83 -16.95
CA PRO A 109 -1.65 9.33 -18.26
C PRO A 109 -0.20 9.70 -18.58
N VAL A 110 0.47 8.81 -19.32
CA VAL A 110 1.83 9.01 -19.84
C VAL A 110 1.74 9.18 -21.34
N ASP A 111 2.25 10.29 -21.84
CA ASP A 111 2.44 10.50 -23.28
C ASP A 111 3.85 10.10 -23.65
N PHE A 112 4.00 9.32 -24.72
CA PHE A 112 5.29 8.84 -25.17
C PHE A 112 5.40 8.91 -26.69
N SER A 113 6.60 9.22 -27.18
CA SER A 113 6.94 9.30 -28.59
C SER A 113 8.36 8.79 -28.80
N SER A 114 8.61 8.16 -29.94
CA SER A 114 9.92 7.67 -30.36
C SER A 114 9.97 7.62 -31.88
N GLU A 115 11.13 7.89 -32.46
CA GLU A 115 11.34 7.90 -33.90
C GLU A 115 11.59 6.49 -34.46
N ASP A 116 12.40 5.68 -33.78
CA ASP A 116 12.79 4.36 -34.29
C ASP A 116 11.79 3.29 -33.85
N SER A 117 11.70 3.02 -32.54
CA SER A 117 10.87 1.89 -32.08
C SER A 117 10.41 1.97 -30.64
N LEU A 118 9.27 1.31 -30.39
CA LEU A 118 8.74 1.04 -29.06
C LEU A 118 8.61 -0.46 -28.85
N VAL A 119 9.18 -0.95 -27.74
CA VAL A 119 9.09 -2.34 -27.32
C VAL A 119 8.44 -2.41 -25.95
N TYR A 120 7.31 -3.12 -25.87
CA TYR A 120 6.61 -3.39 -24.63
C TYR A 120 6.81 -4.84 -24.18
N ASP A 121 7.36 -5.01 -22.98
CA ASP A 121 7.47 -6.32 -22.33
C ASP A 121 6.37 -6.45 -21.28
N ALA A 122 5.36 -7.29 -21.58
CA ALA A 122 4.22 -7.52 -20.71
C ALA A 122 4.57 -8.30 -19.43
N ALA A 123 5.62 -9.14 -19.46
CA ALA A 123 6.01 -9.95 -18.30
C ALA A 123 6.65 -9.09 -17.22
N SER A 124 7.52 -8.15 -17.63
CA SER A 124 8.14 -7.19 -16.73
C SER A 124 7.38 -5.86 -16.59
N ARG A 125 6.33 -5.65 -17.41
CA ARG A 125 5.55 -4.40 -17.50
C ARG A 125 6.42 -3.18 -17.75
N ARG A 126 7.41 -3.31 -18.64
CA ARG A 126 8.36 -2.25 -19.00
C ARG A 126 8.21 -1.84 -20.45
N ALA A 127 8.29 -0.54 -20.70
CA ALA A 127 8.34 0.01 -22.05
C ALA A 127 9.74 0.54 -22.33
N LYS A 128 10.25 0.22 -23.53
CA LYS A 128 11.55 0.67 -24.04
C LYS A 128 11.29 1.47 -25.30
N LEU A 129 11.81 2.68 -25.35
CA LEU A 129 11.71 3.60 -26.48
C LEU A 129 13.11 3.85 -27.03
N TYR A 130 13.22 3.82 -28.36
CA TYR A 130 14.48 3.95 -29.09
C TYR A 130 14.35 5.01 -30.18
N GLY A 131 15.40 5.82 -30.33
CA GLY A 131 15.48 6.89 -31.32
C GLY A 131 14.64 8.10 -30.89
N GLU A 132 15.31 9.22 -30.58
CA GLU A 132 14.68 10.48 -30.16
C GLU A 132 13.47 10.30 -29.22
N ALA A 133 13.63 9.50 -28.17
CA ALA A 133 12.53 9.17 -27.28
C ALA A 133 12.14 10.39 -26.42
N ASN A 134 10.83 10.66 -26.38
CA ASN A 134 10.22 11.69 -25.56
C ASN A 134 9.14 11.08 -24.66
N VAL A 135 9.18 11.39 -23.37
CA VAL A 135 8.18 10.90 -22.41
C VAL A 135 7.72 12.08 -21.55
N LYS A 136 6.41 12.33 -21.55
CA LYS A 136 5.78 13.36 -20.73
C LYS A 136 4.91 12.71 -19.67
N TYR A 137 5.13 13.12 -18.44
CA TYR A 137 4.37 12.65 -17.29
C TYR A 137 4.23 13.76 -16.25
N GLN A 138 3.00 14.18 -15.98
CA GLN A 138 2.68 15.31 -15.10
C GLN A 138 3.49 16.57 -15.48
N ASN A 139 4.46 16.96 -14.64
CA ASN A 139 5.32 18.13 -14.82
C ASN A 139 6.72 17.77 -15.35
N MET A 140 6.90 16.56 -15.87
CA MET A 140 8.17 16.06 -16.40
C MET A 140 8.12 15.90 -17.92
N ASP A 141 9.20 16.31 -18.59
CA ASP A 141 9.47 16.09 -20.01
C ASP A 141 10.88 15.49 -20.13
N LEU A 142 10.95 14.18 -20.40
CA LEU A 142 12.20 13.44 -20.53
C LEU A 142 12.52 13.21 -22.00
N LYS A 143 13.74 13.56 -22.41
CA LYS A 143 14.26 13.39 -23.77
C LYS A 143 15.58 12.63 -23.72
N SER A 144 15.67 11.56 -24.48
CA SER A 144 16.89 10.73 -24.58
C SER A 144 16.82 9.86 -25.84
N ASP A 145 17.97 9.43 -26.36
CA ASP A 145 18.00 8.47 -27.48
C ASP A 145 17.43 7.10 -27.10
N ARG A 146 17.49 6.76 -25.81
CA ARG A 146 16.98 5.50 -25.24
C ARG A 146 16.32 5.82 -23.90
N ILE A 147 15.06 5.40 -23.75
CA ILE A 147 14.33 5.51 -22.48
C ILE A 147 13.75 4.14 -22.12
N GLN A 148 13.91 3.74 -20.87
CA GLN A 148 13.26 2.56 -20.31
C GLN A 148 12.43 2.95 -19.09
N MET A 149 11.12 2.83 -19.20
CA MET A 149 10.19 3.09 -18.09
C MET A 149 9.55 1.79 -17.58
N SER A 150 9.12 1.81 -16.32
CA SER A 150 8.26 0.77 -15.75
C SER A 150 6.84 1.32 -15.67
N LEU A 151 5.81 0.54 -16.01
CA LEU A 151 4.42 1.00 -15.95
C LEU A 151 3.79 0.87 -14.56
N ASP A 152 4.44 0.12 -13.67
CA ASP A 152 4.01 -0.11 -12.29
C ASP A 152 4.66 0.84 -11.28
N SER A 153 5.63 1.64 -11.72
CA SER A 153 6.41 2.53 -10.89
C SER A 153 6.75 3.79 -11.67
N SER A 154 6.73 4.95 -11.02
CA SER A 154 7.12 6.24 -11.60
C SER A 154 8.62 6.38 -11.89
N ILE A 155 9.35 5.27 -12.02
CA ILE A 155 10.80 5.23 -12.26
C ILE A 155 11.09 5.10 -13.76
N VAL A 156 11.92 6.01 -14.26
CA VAL A 156 12.42 6.04 -15.64
C VAL A 156 13.95 5.96 -15.62
N HIS A 157 14.54 5.13 -16.49
CA HIS A 157 15.98 4.91 -16.67
C HIS A 157 16.43 5.19 -18.10
#